data_AF-A0A1N6KY45-F1
#
_entry.id   AF-A0A1N6KY45-F1
#
_cell.length_a   1.000
_cell.length_b   1.000
_cell.length_c   1.000
_cell.angle_alpha   90.00
_cell.angle_beta   90.00
_cell.angle_gamma   90.00
#
_symmetry.space_group_name_H-M   'P 1'
#
loop_
_entity.id
_entity.type
_entity.pdbx_description
1 polymer ?
#
loop_
_entity_poly.entity_id
_entity_poly.type
_entity_poly.pdbx_seq_one_letter_code
_entity_poly.pdbx_strand_id
1 'polypeptide(L)'
;MKSYTPTEARDLLVKFFEAFPEMGRTVLRGADLEEFNAAADAASAASSLQATTSTCRELEQCLGLMFNLVFDSPLFKAKPLFERQLMIDCIEVTGSALAIAAGTWECVAAGTPH
;
A
#
# COMPACT_ATOMS: atom_id res chain seq x y z
N MET A 1 2.67 3.41 20.08
CA MET A 1 2.74 2.81 18.73
C MET A 1 4.18 2.46 18.42
N LYS A 2 4.42 1.34 17.75
CA LYS A 2 5.77 0.93 17.35
C LYS A 2 6.26 1.88 16.26
N SER A 3 7.40 2.52 16.46
CA SER A 3 8.06 3.29 15.40
C SER A 3 8.58 2.30 14.35
N TYR A 4 8.36 2.58 13.07
CA TYR A 4 8.93 1.81 11.97
C TYR A 4 10.11 2.59 11.39
N THR A 5 11.28 1.95 11.34
CA THR A 5 12.39 2.48 10.56
C THR A 5 12.09 2.34 9.06
N PRO A 6 12.72 3.15 8.18
CA PRO A 6 12.58 3.00 6.73
C PRO A 6 12.88 1.58 6.23
N THR A 7 13.88 0.91 6.80
CA THR A 7 14.23 -0.47 6.43
C THR A 7 13.12 -1.44 6.80
N GLU A 8 12.58 -1.37 8.02
CA GLU A 8 11.49 -2.26 8.45
C GLU A 8 10.22 -2.06 7.61
N ALA A 9 9.89 -0.80 7.28
CA ALA A 9 8.73 -0.50 6.44
C ALA A 9 8.89 -1.03 5.00
N ARG A 10 10.09 -0.85 4.41
CA ARG A 10 10.41 -1.39 3.09
C ARG A 10 10.37 -2.92 3.09
N ASP A 11 10.96 -3.58 4.08
CA ASP A 11 11.00 -5.05 4.14
C ASP A 11 9.59 -5.65 4.30
N LEU A 12 8.71 -4.96 5.01
CA LEU A 12 7.30 -5.35 5.13
C LEU A 12 6.55 -5.17 3.80
N LEU A 13 6.78 -4.06 3.10
CA LEU A 13 6.27 -3.88 1.74
C LEU A 13 6.75 -4.98 0.79
N VAL A 14 8.05 -5.31 0.78
CA VAL A 14 8.61 -6.33 -0.12
C VAL A 14 7.88 -7.67 0.06
N LYS A 15 7.63 -8.08 1.32
CA LYS A 15 6.86 -9.29 1.61
C LYS A 15 5.42 -9.19 1.13
N PHE A 16 4.77 -8.05 1.34
CA PHE A 16 3.42 -7.81 0.83
C PHE A 16 3.36 -7.89 -0.71
N PHE A 17 4.41 -7.40 -1.38
CA PHE A 17 4.57 -7.41 -2.84
C PHE A 17 4.79 -8.80 -3.44
N GLU A 18 5.15 -9.82 -2.66
CA GLU A 18 5.26 -11.19 -3.17
C GLU A 18 3.92 -11.73 -3.68
N ALA A 19 2.79 -11.26 -3.13
CA ALA A 19 1.46 -11.76 -3.48
C ALA A 19 0.51 -10.68 -4.02
N PHE A 20 0.62 -9.44 -3.54
CA PHE A 20 -0.37 -8.40 -3.83
C PHE A 20 -0.54 -8.05 -5.33
N PRO A 21 0.54 -7.91 -6.13
CA PRO A 21 0.39 -7.61 -7.56
C PRO A 21 -0.39 -8.68 -8.32
N GLU A 22 -0.19 -9.96 -8.00
CA GLU A 22 -0.95 -11.04 -8.62
C GLU A 22 -2.44 -10.94 -8.28
N MET A 23 -2.77 -10.69 -7.01
CA MET A 23 -4.15 -10.47 -6.58
C MET A 23 -4.79 -9.28 -7.28
N GLY A 24 -4.11 -8.13 -7.35
CA GLY A 24 -4.62 -6.93 -8.03
C GLY A 24 -4.95 -7.19 -9.50
N ARG A 25 -4.07 -7.91 -10.21
CA ARG A 25 -4.29 -8.28 -11.63
C ARG A 25 -5.53 -9.17 -11.83
N THR A 26 -5.96 -9.94 -10.83
CA THR A 26 -7.18 -10.75 -10.97
C THR A 26 -8.45 -9.91 -11.03
N VAL A 27 -8.45 -8.72 -10.40
CA VAL A 27 -9.63 -7.85 -10.26
C VAL A 27 -9.58 -6.61 -11.16
N LEU A 28 -8.46 -6.30 -11.82
CA LEU A 28 -8.32 -5.13 -12.69
C LEU A 28 -8.34 -5.48 -14.17
N ARG A 29 -8.83 -4.57 -15.02
CA ARG A 29 -8.92 -4.75 -16.49
C ARG A 29 -8.63 -3.43 -17.19
N GLY A 30 -8.18 -3.49 -18.45
CA GLY A 30 -7.99 -2.31 -19.29
C GLY A 30 -7.00 -1.31 -18.70
N ALA A 31 -7.33 -0.02 -18.79
CA ALA A 31 -6.46 1.07 -18.33
C ALA A 31 -6.09 0.96 -16.83
N ASP A 32 -7.02 0.56 -15.97
CA ASP A 32 -6.76 0.39 -14.52
C ASP A 32 -5.68 -0.67 -14.27
N LEU A 33 -5.64 -1.73 -15.09
CA LEU A 33 -4.61 -2.77 -15.00
C LEU A 33 -3.25 -2.26 -15.47
N GLU A 34 -3.21 -1.44 -16.51
CA GLU A 34 -1.98 -0.81 -17.01
C GLU A 34 -1.39 0.15 -15.96
N GLU A 35 -2.23 1.00 -15.39
CA GLU A 35 -1.84 1.95 -14.35
C GLU A 35 -1.37 1.25 -13.07
N PHE A 36 -2.07 0.18 -12.65
CA PHE A 36 -1.65 -0.65 -11.53
C PHE A 36 -0.29 -1.31 -11.77
N ASN A 37 -0.04 -1.85 -12.97
CA ASN A 37 1.25 -2.46 -13.29
C ASN A 37 2.37 -1.42 -13.31
N ALA A 38 2.13 -0.23 -13.86
CA ALA A 38 3.11 0.85 -13.83
C ALA A 38 3.47 1.27 -12.40
N ALA A 39 2.48 1.34 -11.50
CA ALA A 39 2.72 1.61 -10.08
C ALA A 39 3.45 0.47 -9.37
N ALA A 40 3.13 -0.78 -9.70
CA ALA A 40 3.83 -1.95 -9.17
C ALA A 40 5.31 -1.96 -9.61
N ASP A 41 5.59 -1.63 -10.86
CA ASP A 41 6.95 -1.54 -11.39
C ASP A 41 7.73 -0.39 -10.75
N ALA A 42 7.10 0.77 -10.57
CA ALA A 42 7.69 1.91 -9.86
C ALA A 42 8.01 1.57 -8.39
N ALA A 43 7.08 0.93 -7.68
CA ALA A 43 7.30 0.48 -6.32
C ALA A 43 8.39 -0.60 -6.23
N SER A 44 8.45 -1.52 -7.20
CA SER A 44 9.52 -2.52 -7.28
C SER A 44 10.88 -1.85 -7.45
N ALA A 45 10.99 -0.89 -8.37
CA ALA A 45 12.22 -0.11 -8.59
C ALA A 45 12.63 0.66 -7.32
N ALA A 46 11.70 1.39 -6.69
CA ALA A 46 11.95 2.14 -5.45
C ALA A 46 12.34 1.22 -4.28
N SER A 47 11.78 0.02 -4.19
CA SER A 47 12.11 -0.96 -3.13
C SER A 47 13.54 -1.48 -3.24
N SER A 48 14.17 -1.40 -4.41
CA SER A 48 15.57 -1.78 -4.62
C SER A 48 16.56 -0.71 -4.14
N LEU A 49 16.09 0.51 -3.90
CA LEU A 49 16.91 1.61 -3.43
C LEU A 49 17.20 1.51 -1.93
N GLN A 50 18.14 2.33 -1.46
CA GLN A 50 18.41 2.48 -0.04
C GLN A 50 17.16 2.97 0.68
N ALA A 51 16.78 2.28 1.76
CA ALA A 51 15.63 2.66 2.57
C ALA A 51 15.88 3.99 3.27
N THR A 52 15.13 5.00 2.88
CA THR A 52 15.13 6.37 3.41
C THR A 52 13.70 6.87 3.57
N THR A 53 13.50 7.98 4.29
CA THR A 53 12.19 8.62 4.41
C THR A 53 11.59 9.00 3.05
N SER A 54 12.40 9.47 2.10
CA SER A 54 11.91 9.83 0.75
C SER A 54 11.49 8.60 -0.04
N THR A 55 12.28 7.53 -0.03
CA THR A 55 11.89 6.29 -0.71
C THR A 55 10.65 5.67 -0.07
N CYS A 56 10.50 5.72 1.26
CA CYS A 56 9.28 5.27 1.92
C CYS A 56 8.05 6.08 1.51
N ARG A 57 8.21 7.37 1.23
CA ARG A 57 7.13 8.22 0.70
C ARG A 57 6.75 7.84 -0.72
N GLU A 58 7.72 7.61 -1.59
CA GLU A 58 7.47 7.16 -2.97
C GLU A 58 6.74 5.80 -2.97
N LEU A 59 7.18 4.88 -2.11
CA LEU A 59 6.55 3.58 -1.92
C LEU A 59 5.12 3.71 -1.40
N GLU A 60 4.87 4.59 -0.43
CA GLU A 60 3.53 4.87 0.10
C GLU A 60 2.59 5.40 -0.98
N GLN A 61 3.06 6.32 -1.83
CA GLN A 61 2.28 6.86 -2.93
C GLN A 61 1.93 5.80 -3.99
N CYS A 62 2.91 4.99 -4.40
CA CYS A 62 2.65 3.90 -5.35
C CYS A 62 1.63 2.91 -4.78
N LEU A 63 1.79 2.59 -3.50
CA LEU A 63 0.92 1.67 -2.80
C LEU A 63 -0.52 2.22 -2.69
N GLY A 64 -0.68 3.49 -2.32
CA GLY A 64 -1.97 4.17 -2.28
C GLY A 64 -2.68 4.17 -3.64
N LEU A 65 -1.94 4.41 -4.73
CA LEU A 65 -2.50 4.34 -6.08
C LEU A 65 -2.98 2.92 -6.44
N MET A 66 -2.15 1.91 -6.18
CA MET A 66 -2.53 0.51 -6.41
C MET A 66 -3.78 0.11 -5.60
N PHE A 67 -3.89 0.58 -4.35
CA PHE A 67 -5.02 0.31 -3.48
C PHE A 67 -6.31 0.96 -3.96
N ASN A 68 -6.26 2.21 -4.39
CA ASN A 68 -7.41 2.91 -4.95
C ASN A 68 -7.97 2.15 -6.15
N LEU A 69 -7.10 1.76 -7.10
CA LEU A 69 -7.51 0.99 -8.28
C LEU A 69 -8.18 -0.34 -7.88
N VAL A 70 -7.55 -1.11 -6.99
CA VAL A 70 -8.09 -2.39 -6.52
C VAL A 70 -9.42 -2.21 -5.79
N PHE A 71 -9.53 -1.23 -4.90
CA PHE A 71 -10.74 -0.98 -4.13
C PHE A 71 -11.88 -0.43 -4.96
N ASP A 72 -11.60 0.34 -6.01
CA ASP A 72 -12.61 0.84 -6.91
C ASP A 72 -13.14 -0.21 -7.88
N SER A 73 -12.36 -1.26 -8.14
CA SER A 73 -12.75 -2.37 -9.02
C SER A 73 -14.10 -3.00 -8.64
N PRO A 74 -15.05 -3.11 -9.59
CA PRO A 74 -16.29 -3.87 -9.41
C PRO A 74 -16.03 -5.34 -9.07
N LEU A 75 -14.98 -5.95 -9.63
CA LEU A 75 -14.63 -7.35 -9.38
C LEU A 75 -14.13 -7.56 -7.96
N PHE A 76 -13.40 -6.59 -7.40
CA PHE A 76 -13.03 -6.62 -6.00
C PHE A 76 -14.26 -6.47 -5.10
N LYS A 77 -15.14 -5.51 -5.38
CA LYS A 77 -16.39 -5.27 -4.63
C LYS A 77 -17.32 -6.49 -4.62
N ALA A 78 -17.26 -7.34 -5.65
CA ALA A 78 -18.02 -8.58 -5.75
C ALA A 78 -17.47 -9.75 -4.91
N LYS A 79 -16.25 -9.64 -4.36
CA LYS A 79 -15.65 -10.69 -3.52
C LYS A 79 -16.37 -10.84 -2.17
N PRO A 80 -16.29 -12.04 -1.55
CA PRO A 80 -16.77 -12.24 -0.18
C PRO A 80 -16.21 -11.20 0.79
N LEU A 81 -17.04 -10.75 1.75
CA LEU A 81 -16.67 -9.68 2.68
C LEU A 81 -15.38 -10.00 3.46
N PHE A 82 -15.19 -11.27 3.85
CA PHE A 82 -14.00 -11.68 4.60
C PHE A 82 -12.70 -11.54 3.76
N GLU A 83 -12.74 -11.81 2.45
CA GLU A 83 -11.58 -11.62 1.57
C GLU A 83 -11.24 -10.13 1.44
N ARG A 84 -12.28 -9.29 1.35
CA ARG A 84 -12.11 -7.84 1.28
C ARG A 84 -11.52 -7.28 2.57
N GLN A 85 -12.04 -7.72 3.72
CA GLN A 85 -11.54 -7.30 5.03
C GLN A 85 -10.09 -7.72 5.23
N LEU A 86 -9.74 -8.96 4.90
CA LEU A 86 -8.35 -9.44 4.99
C LEU A 86 -7.40 -8.56 4.17
N MET A 87 -7.80 -8.19 2.95
CA MET A 87 -6.97 -7.30 2.14
C MET A 87 -6.86 -5.90 2.76
N ILE A 88 -7.94 -5.32 3.28
CA ILE A 88 -7.90 -4.04 3.99
C ILE A 88 -6.93 -4.11 5.19
N ASP A 89 -7.00 -5.17 6.00
CA ASP A 89 -6.13 -5.33 7.16
C ASP A 89 -4.64 -5.42 6.76
N CYS A 90 -4.31 -6.18 5.70
CA CYS A 90 -2.94 -6.26 5.18
C CYS A 90 -2.43 -4.91 4.65
N ILE A 91 -3.31 -4.17 3.99
CA ILE A 91 -3.07 -2.85 3.42
C ILE A 91 -2.82 -1.84 4.54
N GLU A 92 -3.64 -1.82 5.58
CA GLU A 92 -3.49 -0.91 6.71
C GLU A 92 -2.15 -1.10 7.42
N VAL A 93 -1.72 -2.34 7.64
CA VAL A 93 -0.42 -2.63 8.26
C VAL A 93 0.73 -2.11 7.40
N THR A 94 0.69 -2.36 6.10
CA THR A 94 1.76 -1.99 5.17
C THR A 94 1.81 -0.48 4.93
N GLY A 95 0.66 0.13 4.66
CA GLY A 95 0.52 1.57 4.48
C GLY A 95 0.91 2.35 5.74
N SER A 96 0.46 1.91 6.92
CA SER A 96 0.83 2.57 8.19
C SER A 96 2.33 2.51 8.44
N ALA A 97 2.98 1.37 8.17
CA ALA A 97 4.43 1.25 8.34
C ALA A 97 5.19 2.23 7.43
N LEU A 98 4.79 2.36 6.17
CA LEU A 98 5.39 3.29 5.23
C LEU A 98 5.11 4.74 5.59
N ALA A 99 3.89 5.09 5.96
CA ALA A 99 3.51 6.45 6.35
C ALA A 99 4.25 6.92 7.62
N ILE A 100 4.42 6.03 8.61
CA ILE A 100 5.24 6.31 9.80
C ILE A 100 6.71 6.54 9.39
N ALA A 101 7.29 5.68 8.55
CA ALA A 101 8.67 5.81 8.10
C ALA A 101 8.91 7.01 7.17
N ALA A 102 7.89 7.43 6.41
CA ALA A 102 7.88 8.59 5.54
C ALA A 102 7.64 9.91 6.30
N GLY A 103 7.34 9.84 7.61
CA GLY A 103 6.98 10.99 8.43
C GLY A 103 5.68 11.66 8.00
N THR A 104 4.81 10.95 7.28
CA THR A 104 3.50 11.45 6.82
C THR A 104 2.36 10.99 7.73
N TRP A 105 2.63 10.12 8.70
CA TRP A 105 1.65 9.73 9.71
C TRP A 105 1.45 10.87 10.72
N GLU A 106 0.46 11.72 10.45
CA GLU A 106 -0.10 12.59 11.48
C GLU A 106 -0.91 11.70 12.42
N CYS A 107 -0.41 11.54 13.65
CA CYS A 107 -1.20 10.93 14.71
C CYS A 107 -2.46 11.79 14.84
N VAL A 108 -3.63 11.27 14.44
CA VAL A 108 -4.91 11.90 14.76
C VAL A 108 -5.02 11.82 16.29
N ALA A 109 -4.46 12.82 16.96
CA ALA A 109 -4.62 12.98 18.38
C ALA A 109 -6.12 13.18 18.61
N ALA A 110 -6.75 12.17 19.19
CA ALA A 110 -8.07 12.26 19.73
C ALA A 110 -8.12 13.49 20.65
N GLY A 111 -8.76 14.58 20.20
CA GLY A 111 -8.82 15.79 21.00
C GLY A 111 -9.13 17.06 20.22
N THR A 112 -10.38 17.23 19.79
CA THR A 112 -11.07 18.52 19.97
C THR A 112 -12.58 18.29 19.90
N PRO A 113 -13.29 18.24 21.03
CA PRO A 113 -14.73 18.43 21.02
C PRO A 113 -15.01 19.91 20.77
N HIS A 114 -15.87 20.20 19.78
CA HIS A 114 -16.62 21.46 19.73
C HIS A 114 -18.01 21.23 20.31
#